data_AF-A0A7C1FFM3-F1
#
_entry.id   AF-A0A7C1FFM3-F1
#
_cell.length_a   1.000
_cell.length_b   1.000
_cell.length_c   1.000
_cell.angle_alpha   90.00
_cell.angle_beta   90.00
_cell.angle_gamma   90.00
#
_symmetry.space_group_name_H-M   'P 1'
#
loop_
_entity.id
_entity.type
_entity.pdbx_description
1 polymer ?
#
loop_
_entity_poly.entity_id
_entity_poly.type
_entity_poly.pdbx_seq_one_letter_code
_entity_poly.pdbx_strand_id
1 'polypeptide(L)'
;MKITLIGGGSSTFTPQLLQLFIASPALRGATISLMDIDEHRLGVMTTLSRLLIEKTGADLRIESTTDRRTALAGAAFVITAISVGGFDAWERDIEIPATYGIYMPIADSIGPGGIMRAFRHVPVLADVARDVAELAPDAWIFNYTNPLTANCIAMRRVAPTVKTVGLCTCSSIPRVPLYLAWYANIE
;
A
#
# COMPACT_ATOMS: atom_id res chain seq x y z
N MET A 1 -1.01 -18.78 -7.15
CA MET A 1 -0.12 -17.70 -6.64
C MET A 1 -0.93 -16.79 -5.72
N LYS A 2 -0.37 -16.35 -4.59
CA LYS A 2 -1.04 -15.47 -3.61
C LYS A 2 -0.41 -14.07 -3.59
N ILE A 3 -1.25 -13.04 -3.63
CA ILE A 3 -0.86 -11.62 -3.54
C ILE A 3 -1.58 -11.03 -2.33
N THR A 4 -0.83 -10.49 -1.39
CA THR A 4 -1.37 -9.95 -0.14
C THR A 4 -1.33 -8.44 -0.15
N LEU A 5 -2.46 -7.78 0.15
CA LEU A 5 -2.57 -6.34 0.32
C LEU A 5 -2.74 -6.02 1.80
N ILE A 6 -1.68 -5.52 2.44
CA ILE A 6 -1.73 -4.99 3.80
C ILE A 6 -2.23 -3.54 3.71
N GLY A 7 -3.35 -3.24 4.37
CA GLY A 7 -4.16 -2.04 4.12
C GLY A 7 -5.23 -2.27 3.04
N GLY A 8 -5.72 -3.50 2.91
CA GLY A 8 -6.72 -3.91 1.93
C GLY A 8 -8.09 -3.22 2.06
N GLY A 9 -8.35 -2.52 3.17
CA GLY A 9 -9.51 -1.66 3.38
C GLY A 9 -9.32 -0.22 2.83
N SER A 10 -8.25 0.03 2.10
CA SER A 10 -8.01 1.32 1.44
C SER A 10 -8.93 1.53 0.25
N SER A 11 -9.85 2.49 0.36
CA SER A 11 -10.72 2.93 -0.74
C SER A 11 -9.94 3.61 -1.88
N THR A 12 -8.73 4.09 -1.62
CA THR A 12 -7.86 4.68 -2.63
C THR A 12 -7.07 3.62 -3.39
N PHE A 13 -6.45 2.66 -2.69
CA PHE A 13 -5.51 1.72 -3.32
C PHE A 13 -6.16 0.44 -3.82
N THR A 14 -7.06 -0.17 -3.03
CA THR A 14 -7.60 -1.50 -3.34
C THR A 14 -8.36 -1.53 -4.68
N PRO A 15 -9.26 -0.58 -4.99
CA PRO A 15 -9.98 -0.60 -6.27
C PRO A 15 -9.05 -0.45 -7.49
N GLN A 16 -8.04 0.42 -7.38
CA GLN A 16 -7.09 0.67 -8.48
C GLN A 16 -6.20 -0.56 -8.74
N LEU A 17 -5.66 -1.16 -7.68
CA LEU A 17 -4.84 -2.38 -7.82
C LEU A 17 -5.66 -3.54 -8.36
N LEU A 18 -6.90 -3.70 -7.88
CA LEU A 18 -7.76 -4.77 -8.37
C LEU A 18 -8.08 -4.61 -9.86
N GLN A 19 -8.32 -3.39 -10.34
CA GLN A 19 -8.52 -3.14 -11.77
C GLN A 19 -7.31 -3.60 -12.60
N LEU A 20 -6.10 -3.28 -12.14
CA LEU A 20 -4.86 -3.73 -12.78
C LEU A 20 -4.69 -5.25 -12.72
N PHE A 21 -5.09 -5.88 -11.61
CA PHE A 21 -5.02 -7.33 -11.49
C PHE A 21 -5.97 -8.06 -12.42
N ILE A 22 -7.22 -7.57 -12.51
CA ILE A 22 -8.24 -8.09 -13.43
C ILE A 22 -7.74 -8.02 -14.88
N ALA A 23 -7.10 -6.89 -15.25
CA ALA A 23 -6.60 -6.68 -16.60
C ALA A 23 -5.33 -7.49 -16.92
N SER A 24 -4.68 -8.13 -15.95
CA SER A 24 -3.39 -8.78 -16.11
C SER A 24 -3.51 -10.28 -16.43
N PRO A 25 -3.15 -10.74 -17.64
CA PRO A 25 -3.17 -12.17 -17.96
C PRO A 25 -2.22 -12.99 -17.10
N ALA A 26 -1.11 -12.39 -16.64
CA ALA A 26 -0.11 -13.04 -15.79
C ALA A 26 -0.63 -13.38 -14.38
N LEU A 27 -1.75 -12.79 -13.97
CA LEU A 27 -2.34 -12.99 -12.65
C LEU A 27 -3.56 -13.92 -12.66
N ARG A 28 -3.92 -14.52 -13.80
CA ARG A 28 -5.00 -15.50 -13.87
C ARG A 28 -4.76 -16.67 -12.89
N GLY A 29 -5.82 -17.07 -12.19
CA GLY A 29 -5.80 -18.08 -11.15
C GLY A 29 -5.17 -17.63 -9.82
N ALA A 30 -4.76 -16.36 -9.69
CA ALA A 30 -4.20 -15.83 -8.46
C ALA A 30 -5.27 -15.65 -7.38
N THR A 31 -4.82 -15.70 -6.12
CA THR A 31 -5.61 -15.36 -4.94
C THR A 31 -5.13 -14.02 -4.40
N ILE A 32 -6.05 -13.06 -4.30
CA ILE A 32 -5.81 -11.75 -3.71
C ILE A 32 -6.30 -11.80 -2.27
N SER A 33 -5.38 -11.61 -1.33
CA SER A 33 -5.61 -11.63 0.10
C SER A 33 -5.65 -10.20 0.63
N LEU A 34 -6.85 -9.71 0.95
CA LEU A 34 -7.04 -8.39 1.53
C LEU A 34 -6.88 -8.46 3.04
N MET A 35 -5.97 -7.66 3.59
CA MET A 35 -5.78 -7.57 5.03
C MET A 35 -5.87 -6.14 5.52
N ASP A 36 -6.75 -5.91 6.49
CA ASP A 36 -6.89 -4.63 7.18
C ASP A 36 -7.26 -4.89 8.64
N ILE A 37 -6.94 -3.96 9.53
CA ILE A 37 -7.31 -4.04 10.94
C ILE A 37 -8.76 -3.55 11.17
N ASP A 38 -9.29 -2.77 10.21
CA ASP A 38 -10.66 -2.28 10.25
C ASP A 38 -11.60 -3.24 9.50
N GLU A 39 -12.39 -4.00 10.26
CA GLU A 39 -13.33 -4.99 9.73
C GLU A 39 -14.38 -4.38 8.79
N HIS A 40 -14.85 -3.17 9.08
CA HIS A 40 -15.88 -2.53 8.27
C HIS A 40 -15.32 -2.15 6.90
N ARG A 41 -14.17 -1.45 6.87
CA ARG A 41 -13.50 -1.07 5.63
C ARG A 41 -13.07 -2.28 4.82
N LEU A 42 -12.57 -3.32 5.49
CA LEU A 42 -12.23 -4.59 4.87
C LEU A 42 -13.46 -5.27 4.24
N GLY A 43 -14.60 -5.29 4.94
CA GLY A 43 -15.85 -5.86 4.43
C GLY A 43 -16.37 -5.16 3.18
N VAL A 44 -16.31 -3.82 3.16
CA VAL A 44 -16.69 -3.02 1.98
C VAL A 44 -15.78 -3.34 0.79
N MET A 45 -14.46 -3.32 0.98
CA MET A 45 -13.51 -3.61 -0.10
C MET A 45 -13.57 -5.06 -0.58
N THR A 46 -13.82 -6.01 0.31
CA THR A 46 -14.00 -7.42 -0.04
C THR A 46 -15.24 -7.62 -0.92
N THR A 47 -16.35 -6.99 -0.55
CA THR A 47 -17.60 -7.03 -1.31
C THR A 47 -17.42 -6.41 -2.70
N LEU A 48 -16.84 -5.21 -2.75
CA LEU A 48 -16.52 -4.54 -4.02
C LEU A 48 -15.61 -5.42 -4.90
N SER A 49 -14.59 -6.05 -4.30
CA SER A 49 -13.62 -6.85 -5.06
C SER A 49 -14.26 -8.08 -5.68
N ARG A 50 -15.12 -8.79 -4.93
CA ARG A 50 -15.88 -9.93 -5.43
C ARG A 50 -16.84 -9.54 -6.55
N LEU A 51 -17.55 -8.41 -6.39
CA LEU A 51 -18.46 -7.90 -7.41
C LEU A 51 -17.72 -7.57 -8.72
N LEU A 52 -16.55 -6.92 -8.65
CA LEU A 52 -15.77 -6.59 -9.83
C LEU A 52 -15.28 -7.85 -10.56
N ILE A 53 -14.83 -8.87 -9.83
CA ILE A 53 -14.42 -10.15 -10.42
C ILE A 53 -15.60 -10.85 -11.10
N GLU A 54 -16.76 -10.92 -10.43
CA GLU A 54 -17.97 -11.52 -11.00
C GLU A 54 -18.41 -10.81 -12.29
N LYS A 55 -18.46 -9.47 -12.27
CA LYS A 55 -18.91 -8.67 -13.41
C LYS A 55 -17.95 -8.71 -14.60
N THR A 56 -16.66 -8.91 -14.35
CA THR A 56 -15.64 -8.96 -15.41
C THR A 56 -15.34 -10.38 -15.88
N GLY A 57 -15.81 -11.41 -15.15
CA GLY A 57 -15.46 -12.81 -15.42
C GLY A 57 -13.98 -13.11 -15.21
N ALA A 58 -13.30 -12.33 -14.37
CA ALA A 58 -11.87 -12.48 -14.13
C ALA A 58 -11.57 -13.79 -13.39
N ASP A 59 -10.53 -14.52 -13.81
CA ASP A 59 -10.04 -15.70 -13.10
C ASP A 59 -9.16 -15.26 -11.92
N LEU A 60 -9.78 -14.75 -10.85
CA LEU A 60 -9.14 -14.33 -9.62
C LEU A 60 -9.99 -14.77 -8.41
N ARG A 61 -9.34 -15.07 -7.29
CA ARG A 61 -10.00 -15.38 -6.02
C ARG A 61 -9.77 -14.27 -5.00
N ILE A 62 -10.80 -13.92 -4.22
CA ILE A 62 -10.68 -12.97 -3.11
C ILE A 62 -10.84 -13.68 -1.77
N GLU A 63 -9.84 -13.54 -0.93
CA GLU A 63 -9.92 -13.82 0.50
C GLU A 63 -9.64 -12.54 1.29
N SER A 64 -10.14 -12.49 2.53
CA SER A 64 -9.97 -11.33 3.40
C SER A 64 -9.80 -11.78 4.85
N THR A 65 -8.94 -11.12 5.60
CA THR A 65 -8.71 -11.42 7.02
C THR A 65 -8.22 -10.18 7.77
N THR A 66 -8.51 -10.11 9.06
CA THR A 66 -7.90 -9.11 9.96
C THR A 66 -6.58 -9.59 10.56
N ASP A 67 -6.26 -10.88 10.42
CA ASP A 67 -5.01 -11.46 10.90
C ASP A 67 -3.90 -11.33 9.85
N ARG A 68 -2.88 -10.54 10.19
CA ARG A 68 -1.74 -10.27 9.30
C ARG A 68 -0.98 -11.53 8.92
N ARG A 69 -0.75 -12.44 9.87
CA ARG A 69 0.09 -13.63 9.65
C ARG A 69 -0.60 -14.62 8.70
N THR A 70 -1.92 -14.81 8.85
CA THR A 70 -2.77 -15.56 7.91
C THR A 70 -2.71 -14.96 6.50
N ALA A 71 -2.77 -13.63 6.39
CA ALA A 71 -2.66 -12.96 5.11
C ALA A 71 -1.27 -13.15 4.45
N LEU A 72 -0.19 -13.18 5.24
CA LEU A 72 1.18 -13.28 4.72
C LEU A 72 1.62 -14.71 4.40
N ALA A 73 1.05 -15.73 5.06
CA ALA A 73 1.41 -17.12 4.85
C ALA A 73 1.30 -17.54 3.37
N GLY A 74 2.44 -17.96 2.80
CA GLY A 74 2.54 -18.44 1.42
C GLY A 74 2.37 -17.35 0.34
N ALA A 75 2.48 -16.07 0.70
CA ALA A 75 2.40 -14.97 -0.27
C ALA A 75 3.60 -15.01 -1.24
N ALA A 76 3.36 -14.77 -2.54
CA ALA A 76 4.41 -14.52 -3.51
C ALA A 76 4.75 -13.03 -3.59
N PHE A 77 3.75 -12.19 -3.38
CA PHE A 77 3.84 -10.73 -3.41
C PHE A 77 3.08 -10.15 -2.24
N VAL A 78 3.65 -9.14 -1.59
CA VAL A 78 3.06 -8.38 -0.50
C VAL A 78 3.09 -6.92 -0.87
N ILE A 79 1.93 -6.26 -0.86
CA ILE A 79 1.79 -4.84 -1.16
C ILE A 79 1.37 -4.14 0.14
N THR A 80 2.10 -3.13 0.58
CA THR A 80 1.81 -2.40 1.82
C THR A 80 1.36 -0.97 1.53
N ALA A 81 0.10 -0.67 1.82
CA ALA A 81 -0.53 0.64 1.61
C ALA A 81 -1.36 1.04 2.84
N ILE A 82 -0.70 1.26 3.97
CA ILE A 82 -1.34 1.54 5.26
C ILE A 82 -1.24 3.03 5.63
N SER A 83 -2.13 3.48 6.52
CA SER A 83 -2.04 4.78 7.18
C SER A 83 -2.27 4.61 8.68
N VAL A 84 -1.19 4.47 9.45
CA VAL A 84 -1.24 4.27 10.90
C VAL A 84 -1.70 5.56 11.57
N GLY A 85 -2.85 5.47 12.25
CA GLY A 85 -3.52 6.61 12.88
C GLY A 85 -4.51 7.34 11.96
N GLY A 86 -4.68 6.90 10.70
CA GLY A 86 -5.71 7.42 9.80
C GLY A 86 -5.59 8.93 9.51
N PHE A 87 -6.72 9.55 9.22
CA PHE A 87 -6.80 10.99 8.95
C PHE A 87 -6.53 11.84 10.20
N ASP A 88 -6.98 11.42 11.38
CA ASP A 88 -6.77 12.16 12.63
C ASP A 88 -5.28 12.35 12.96
N ALA A 89 -4.45 11.33 12.72
CA ALA A 89 -3.01 11.45 12.92
C ALA A 89 -2.36 12.29 11.82
N TRP A 90 -2.85 12.18 10.59
CA TRP A 90 -2.35 12.95 9.45
C TRP A 90 -2.65 14.45 9.57
N GLU A 91 -3.85 14.81 10.04
CA GLU A 91 -4.23 16.19 10.35
C GLU A 91 -3.25 16.79 11.36
N ARG A 92 -2.96 16.06 12.44
CA ARG A 92 -1.96 16.48 13.45
C ARG A 92 -0.54 16.59 12.90
N ASP A 93 -0.16 15.77 11.93
CA ASP A 93 1.15 15.88 11.27
C ASP A 93 1.32 17.20 10.53
N ILE A 94 0.21 17.83 10.11
CA ILE A 94 0.17 19.12 9.41
C ILE A 94 -0.02 20.26 10.41
N GLU A 95 -1.00 20.15 11.29
CA GLU A 95 -1.43 21.25 12.17
C GLU A 95 -0.43 21.55 13.27
N ILE A 96 0.13 20.52 13.91
CA ILE A 96 1.09 20.73 15.02
C ILE A 96 2.30 21.54 14.52
N PRO A 97 2.99 21.16 13.43
CA PRO A 97 4.07 21.98 12.88
C PRO A 97 3.66 23.40 12.47
N ALA A 98 2.42 23.58 11.99
CA ALA A 98 1.92 24.89 11.62
C ALA A 98 1.84 25.84 12.83
N THR A 99 1.55 25.34 14.04
CA THR A 99 1.59 26.16 15.28
C THR A 99 2.98 26.73 15.60
N TYR A 100 4.03 26.14 15.03
CA TYR A 100 5.43 26.59 15.16
C TYR A 100 5.92 27.32 13.91
N GLY A 101 5.03 27.70 12.98
CA GLY A 101 5.38 28.39 11.74
C GLY A 101 5.94 27.51 10.63
N ILE A 102 5.85 26.18 10.74
CA ILE A 102 6.30 25.22 9.72
C ILE A 102 5.08 24.71 8.95
N TYR A 103 4.79 25.32 7.82
CA TYR A 103 3.67 24.95 6.96
C TYR A 103 4.06 23.86 5.96
N MET A 104 3.29 22.78 5.92
CA MET A 104 3.52 21.66 4.99
C MET A 104 2.20 21.27 4.31
N PRO A 105 2.17 21.07 2.97
CA PRO A 105 0.92 20.78 2.27
C PRO A 105 0.39 19.36 2.50
N ILE A 106 1.28 18.37 2.60
CA ILE A 106 0.91 16.95 2.75
C ILE A 106 1.56 16.34 4.01
N ALA A 107 2.76 16.78 4.40
CA ALA A 107 3.46 16.32 5.60
C ALA A 107 3.73 14.79 5.68
N ASP A 108 3.66 14.06 4.56
CA ASP A 108 3.71 12.59 4.59
C ASP A 108 5.11 11.97 4.63
N SER A 109 6.15 12.70 4.20
CA SER A 109 7.47 12.07 3.99
C SER A 109 8.65 12.86 4.54
N ILE A 110 8.52 14.18 4.64
CA ILE A 110 9.61 15.08 5.05
C ILE A 110 9.11 16.08 6.09
N GLY A 111 10.06 16.78 6.72
CA GLY A 111 9.77 17.74 7.77
C GLY A 111 9.26 17.07 9.06
N PRO A 112 8.82 17.87 10.04
CA PRO A 112 8.36 17.35 11.32
C PRO A 112 7.17 16.39 11.19
N GLY A 113 6.25 16.64 10.26
CA GLY A 113 5.11 15.77 9.99
C GLY A 113 5.54 14.42 9.42
N GLY A 114 6.47 14.42 8.45
CA GLY A 114 7.04 13.19 7.91
C GLY A 114 7.79 12.38 8.97
N ILE A 115 8.47 13.04 9.92
CA ILE A 115 9.16 12.39 11.03
C ILE A 115 8.16 11.75 12.01
N MET A 116 7.12 12.50 12.43
CA MET A 116 6.06 11.96 13.29
C MET A 116 5.36 10.77 12.62
N ARG A 117 5.07 10.89 11.32
CA ARG A 117 4.54 9.81 10.50
C ARG A 117 5.48 8.60 10.45
N ALA A 118 6.79 8.82 10.29
CA ALA A 118 7.79 7.75 10.33
C ALA A 118 7.74 6.97 11.65
N PHE A 119 7.67 7.66 12.79
CA PHE A 119 7.60 7.01 14.10
C PHE A 119 6.39 6.10 14.27
N ARG A 120 5.28 6.39 13.59
CA ARG A 120 4.10 5.52 13.61
C ARG A 120 4.18 4.37 12.62
N HIS A 121 4.71 4.59 11.43
CA HIS A 121 4.70 3.59 10.34
C HIS A 121 5.89 2.63 10.37
N VAL A 122 7.08 3.11 10.72
CA VAL A 122 8.33 2.32 10.67
C VAL A 122 8.24 1.04 11.52
N PRO A 123 7.76 1.07 12.79
CA PRO A 123 7.65 -0.15 13.59
C PRO A 123 6.72 -1.18 12.95
N VAL A 124 5.56 -0.74 12.45
CA VAL A 124 4.57 -1.63 11.82
C VAL A 124 5.13 -2.29 10.56
N LEU A 125 5.81 -1.53 9.71
CA LEU A 125 6.37 -2.08 8.47
C LEU A 125 7.60 -2.95 8.73
N ALA A 126 8.41 -2.63 9.75
CA ALA A 126 9.47 -3.52 10.21
C ALA A 126 8.89 -4.88 10.66
N ASP A 127 7.78 -4.90 11.39
CA ASP A 127 7.11 -6.14 11.79
C ASP A 127 6.54 -6.91 10.60
N VAL A 128 5.93 -6.23 9.63
CA VAL A 128 5.50 -6.86 8.36
C VAL A 128 6.69 -7.56 7.69
N ALA A 129 7.86 -6.92 7.61
CA ALA A 129 9.03 -7.51 6.98
C ALA A 129 9.56 -8.73 7.75
N ARG A 130 9.51 -8.72 9.09
CA ARG A 130 9.86 -9.90 9.91
C ARG A 130 8.89 -11.05 9.68
N ASP A 131 7.59 -10.77 9.68
CA ASP A 131 6.56 -11.78 9.42
C ASP A 131 6.71 -12.36 8.00
N VAL A 132 7.04 -11.54 7.00
CA VAL A 132 7.34 -12.03 5.64
C VAL A 132 8.58 -12.92 5.62
N ALA A 133 9.66 -12.54 6.31
CA ALA A 133 10.88 -13.35 6.37
C ALA A 133 10.62 -14.76 6.92
N GLU A 134 9.67 -14.90 7.85
CA GLU A 134 9.28 -16.17 8.47
C GLU A 134 8.28 -16.95 7.60
N LEU A 135 7.21 -16.29 7.14
CA LEU A 135 6.02 -16.96 6.57
C LEU A 135 6.03 -17.05 5.05
N ALA A 136 6.84 -16.22 4.40
CA ALA A 136 6.94 -16.11 2.94
C ALA A 136 8.32 -15.58 2.52
N PRO A 137 9.42 -16.30 2.82
CA PRO A 137 10.78 -15.80 2.63
C PRO A 137 11.11 -15.45 1.16
N ASP A 138 10.44 -16.08 0.21
CA ASP A 138 10.59 -15.82 -1.23
C ASP A 138 9.70 -14.70 -1.75
N ALA A 139 8.88 -14.07 -0.91
CA ALA A 139 8.01 -12.99 -1.34
C ALA A 139 8.78 -11.72 -1.70
N TRP A 140 8.20 -10.94 -2.61
CA TRP A 140 8.56 -9.55 -2.79
C TRP A 140 7.61 -8.64 -2.00
N ILE A 141 8.17 -7.67 -1.28
CA ILE A 141 7.41 -6.59 -0.68
C ILE A 141 7.47 -5.37 -1.59
N PHE A 142 6.32 -4.89 -2.05
CA PHE A 142 6.12 -3.61 -2.72
C PHE A 142 5.48 -2.61 -1.77
N ASN A 143 6.27 -1.70 -1.22
CA ASN A 143 5.79 -0.72 -0.27
C ASN A 143 5.33 0.57 -0.95
N TYR A 144 4.08 0.98 -0.71
CA TYR A 144 3.52 2.29 -1.08
C TYR A 144 3.36 3.21 0.14
N THR A 145 3.60 2.71 1.34
CA THR A 145 3.37 3.46 2.58
C THR A 145 4.48 4.50 2.80
N ASN A 146 4.07 5.75 2.97
CA ASN A 146 4.96 6.86 3.32
C ASN A 146 5.30 6.90 4.83
N PRO A 147 6.49 7.38 5.23
CA PRO A 147 7.60 7.85 4.36
C PRO A 147 8.34 6.69 3.70
N LEU A 148 8.33 6.67 2.36
CA LEU A 148 8.77 5.51 1.58
C LEU A 148 10.20 5.07 1.93
N THR A 149 11.14 6.02 1.89
CA THR A 149 12.57 5.74 2.10
C THR A 149 12.85 5.21 3.51
N ALA A 150 12.29 5.85 4.53
CA ALA A 150 12.49 5.43 5.92
C ALA A 150 11.92 4.03 6.17
N ASN A 151 10.71 3.76 5.67
CA ASN A 151 10.07 2.46 5.78
C ASN A 151 10.87 1.35 5.08
N CYS A 152 11.33 1.60 3.85
CA CYS A 152 12.15 0.65 3.09
C CYS A 152 13.50 0.36 3.76
N ILE A 153 14.17 1.38 4.31
CA ILE A 153 15.41 1.20 5.07
C ILE A 153 15.16 0.34 6.31
N ALA A 154 14.10 0.61 7.06
CA ALA A 154 13.78 -0.15 8.26
C ALA A 154 13.49 -1.62 7.95
N MET A 155 12.63 -1.89 6.96
CA MET A 155 12.31 -3.26 6.53
C MET A 155 13.57 -4.04 6.12
N ARG A 156 14.44 -3.45 5.29
CA ARG A 156 15.69 -4.09 4.86
C ARG A 156 16.70 -4.31 6.00
N ARG A 157 16.68 -3.46 7.04
CA ARG A 157 17.57 -3.63 8.21
C ARG A 157 17.12 -4.78 9.10
N VAL A 158 15.82 -4.95 9.31
CA VAL A 158 15.29 -5.99 10.21
C VAL A 158 15.13 -7.34 9.52
N ALA A 159 14.95 -7.34 8.20
CA ALA A 159 14.77 -8.53 7.38
C ALA A 159 15.60 -8.43 6.08
N PRO A 160 16.94 -8.58 6.17
CA PRO A 160 17.84 -8.36 5.03
C PRO A 160 17.67 -9.37 3.89
N THR A 161 17.07 -10.53 4.16
CA THR A 161 16.77 -11.57 3.17
C THR A 161 15.50 -11.29 2.37
N VAL A 162 14.62 -10.40 2.86
CA VAL A 162 13.35 -10.09 2.21
C VAL A 162 13.55 -9.07 1.09
N LYS A 163 12.94 -9.35 -0.05
CA LYS A 163 13.07 -8.54 -1.27
C LYS A 163 12.11 -7.35 -1.20
N THR A 164 12.57 -6.23 -0.64
CA THR A 164 11.75 -5.02 -0.47
C THR A 164 12.04 -3.96 -1.54
N VAL A 165 11.00 -3.49 -2.23
CA VAL A 165 11.04 -2.37 -3.18
C VAL A 165 10.02 -1.32 -2.73
N GLY A 166 10.44 -0.06 -2.70
CA GLY A 166 9.53 1.07 -2.48
C GLY A 166 8.99 1.58 -3.82
N LEU A 167 7.68 1.72 -3.92
CA LEU A 167 7.00 2.32 -5.06
C LEU A 167 6.29 3.58 -4.60
N CYS A 168 6.70 4.73 -5.12
CA CYS A 168 5.96 5.97 -4.93
C CYS A 168 5.26 6.31 -6.24
N THR A 169 3.96 6.48 -6.17
CA THR A 169 3.24 7.20 -7.22
C THR A 169 3.18 8.65 -6.79
N CYS A 170 4.00 9.50 -7.41
CA CYS A 170 3.71 10.94 -7.46
C CYS A 170 2.48 11.24 -8.34
N SER A 171 1.84 10.20 -8.87
CA SER A 171 0.78 10.23 -9.87
C SER A 171 -0.30 9.21 -9.52
N SER A 172 -1.29 9.60 -8.74
CA SER A 172 -2.63 9.27 -9.21
C SER A 172 -2.88 10.09 -10.47
N ILE A 173 -3.33 9.42 -11.53
CA ILE A 173 -3.87 9.92 -12.80
C ILE A 173 -2.96 9.59 -14.01
N PRO A 174 -3.45 8.83 -15.01
CA PRO A 174 -2.87 8.86 -16.35
C PRO A 174 -3.18 10.22 -16.97
N ARG A 175 -2.25 11.16 -16.82
CA ARG A 175 -2.08 12.45 -17.52
C ARG A 175 -0.74 12.90 -16.96
N VAL A 176 0.38 12.75 -17.64
CA VAL A 176 0.74 13.68 -18.71
C VAL A 176 1.96 13.13 -19.49
N PRO A 177 1.74 12.52 -20.65
CA PRO A 177 2.62 12.80 -21.79
C PRO A 177 2.00 13.91 -22.63
N LEU A 178 0.71 13.77 -22.95
CA LEU A 178 -0.04 14.69 -23.81
C LEU A 178 -0.15 16.14 -23.30
N TYR A 179 -0.23 16.38 -22.00
CA TYR A 179 -0.22 17.75 -21.42
C TYR A 179 1.19 18.39 -21.37
N LEU A 180 2.27 17.62 -21.27
CA LEU A 180 3.66 18.11 -21.29
C LEU A 180 4.05 18.32 -22.75
N ALA A 181 3.65 17.41 -23.63
CA ALA A 181 3.69 17.52 -25.08
C ALA A 181 2.94 18.77 -25.57
N TRP A 182 1.70 19.00 -25.12
CA TRP A 182 0.94 20.23 -25.39
C TRP A 182 1.63 21.51 -24.87
N TYR A 183 2.14 21.52 -23.64
CA TYR A 183 2.81 22.70 -23.06
C TYR A 183 4.16 23.00 -23.71
N ALA A 184 4.89 21.96 -24.15
CA ALA A 184 6.16 22.07 -24.86
C ALA A 184 6.00 22.22 -26.38
N ASN A 185 4.77 22.14 -26.89
CA ASN A 185 4.42 22.18 -28.31
C ASN A 185 5.13 21.09 -29.16
N ILE A 186 5.17 19.87 -28.62
CA ILE A 186 5.73 18.68 -29.25
C ILE A 186 4.56 17.69 -29.39
N GLU A 187 4.29 17.17 -30.59
CA GLU A 187 3.28 16.12 -30.81
C GLU A 187 3.74 14.74 -30.32
#